data_AF-A0AAP5JWE6-F1
#
_entry.id   AF-A0AAP5JWE6-F1
#
_cell.length_a   1.000
_cell.length_b   1.000
_cell.length_c   1.000
_cell.angle_alpha   90.00
_cell.angle_beta   90.00
_cell.angle_gamma   90.00
#
_symmetry.space_group_name_H-M   'P 1'
#
loop_
_entity.id
_entity.type
_entity.pdbx_description
1 polymer ?
#
loop_
_entity_poly.entity_id
_entity_poly.type
_entity_poly.pdbx_seq_one_letter_code
_entity_poly.pdbx_strand_id
1 'polypeptide(L)'
;MKIEVTHHAVEKAVTSLRINRKIANEWVRSNVKKARYIADIIAEDGTPSRLFAGGGVLFILAQDNDIVITLYPGDNPINIIRQKVESVTQKELRKVERKERRHQREAKIAKLELAVERAACLLRAEKTRSQSVKLAMAARVAAIDQYIEQLDHDLAEVQAEKRRVAKAVAAYMI
;
A
#
# COMPACT_ATOMS: atom_id res chain seq x y z
N MET A 1 -10.84 -2.42 30.10
CA MET A 1 -12.07 -2.81 29.37
C MET A 1 -12.26 -4.31 29.49
N LYS A 2 -13.26 -4.74 30.27
CA LYS A 2 -13.59 -6.16 30.43
C LYS A 2 -14.64 -6.48 29.37
N ILE A 3 -14.20 -7.02 28.25
CA ILE A 3 -15.08 -7.35 27.12
C ILE A 3 -15.67 -8.73 27.38
N GLU A 4 -17.00 -8.79 27.44
CA GLU A 4 -17.74 -10.04 27.54
C GLU A 4 -18.16 -10.48 26.14
N VAL A 5 -18.16 -11.78 25.89
CA VAL A 5 -18.46 -12.35 24.58
C VAL A 5 -19.57 -13.36 24.77
N THR A 6 -20.68 -13.19 24.05
CA THR A 6 -21.81 -14.10 24.12
C THR A 6 -21.46 -15.47 23.52
N HIS A 7 -22.22 -16.50 23.89
CA HIS A 7 -22.09 -17.82 23.27
C HIS A 7 -22.32 -17.73 21.75
N HIS A 8 -23.31 -16.94 21.34
CA HIS A 8 -23.67 -16.73 19.95
C HIS A 8 -22.50 -16.16 19.11
N ALA A 9 -21.80 -15.14 19.62
CA ALA A 9 -20.63 -14.59 18.95
C ALA A 9 -19.49 -15.62 18.78
N VAL A 10 -19.29 -16.51 19.77
CA VAL A 10 -18.30 -17.60 19.67
C VAL A 10 -18.69 -18.60 18.59
N GLU A 11 -19.95 -19.00 18.52
CA GLU A 11 -20.43 -19.93 17.49
C GLU A 11 -20.33 -19.34 16.08
N LYS A 12 -20.65 -18.05 15.91
CA LYS A 12 -20.45 -17.32 14.64
C LYS A 12 -18.96 -17.26 14.25
N ALA A 13 -18.05 -17.07 15.20
CA ALA A 13 -16.61 -17.12 14.92
C ALA A 13 -16.16 -18.49 14.37
N VAL A 14 -16.69 -19.57 14.93
CA VAL A 14 -16.35 -20.93 14.51
C VAL A 14 -16.96 -21.26 13.15
N THR A 15 -18.22 -20.88 12.92
CA THR A 15 -18.97 -21.25 11.72
C THR A 15 -18.65 -20.35 10.52
N SER A 16 -18.73 -19.03 10.70
CA SER A 16 -18.55 -18.06 9.62
C SER A 16 -17.09 -17.75 9.33
N LEU A 17 -16.23 -17.68 10.36
CA LEU A 17 -14.80 -17.36 10.21
C LEU A 17 -13.87 -18.58 10.28
N ARG A 18 -14.43 -19.79 10.49
CA ARG A 18 -13.69 -21.06 10.58
C ARG A 18 -12.58 -21.07 11.65
N ILE A 19 -12.76 -20.32 12.73
CA ILE A 19 -11.81 -20.25 13.84
C ILE A 19 -11.99 -21.48 14.74
N ASN A 20 -10.89 -22.01 15.28
CA ASN A 20 -10.95 -23.13 16.22
C ASN A 20 -11.71 -22.74 17.50
N ARG A 21 -12.73 -23.54 17.87
CA ARG A 21 -13.60 -23.31 19.03
C ARG A 21 -12.84 -23.07 20.34
N LYS A 22 -11.69 -23.73 20.53
CA LYS A 22 -10.88 -23.59 21.75
C LYS A 22 -10.31 -22.18 21.94
N ILE A 23 -9.99 -21.49 20.84
CA ILE A 23 -9.38 -20.15 20.86
C ILE A 23 -10.35 -19.04 20.48
N ALA A 24 -11.56 -19.38 20.00
CA ALA A 24 -12.52 -18.43 19.46
C ALA A 24 -12.87 -17.29 20.43
N ASN A 25 -13.08 -17.58 21.72
CA ASN A 25 -13.42 -16.55 22.71
C ASN A 25 -12.27 -15.53 22.89
N GLU A 26 -11.04 -16.01 23.06
CA GLU A 26 -9.86 -15.16 23.20
C GLU A 26 -9.57 -14.38 21.91
N TRP A 27 -9.77 -15.02 20.76
CA TRP A 27 -9.64 -14.41 19.45
C TRP A 27 -10.62 -13.25 19.27
N VAL A 28 -11.91 -13.43 19.61
CA VAL A 28 -12.90 -12.34 19.52
C VAL A 28 -12.51 -11.17 20.44
N ARG A 29 -12.16 -11.46 21.70
CA ARG A 29 -11.75 -10.42 22.65
C ARG A 29 -10.53 -9.63 22.17
N SER A 30 -9.53 -10.31 21.63
CA SER A 30 -8.30 -9.66 21.16
C SER A 30 -8.52 -8.82 19.90
N ASN A 31 -9.40 -9.25 18.98
CA ASN A 31 -9.70 -8.50 17.76
C ASN A 31 -10.64 -7.33 17.99
N VAL A 32 -11.64 -7.47 18.87
CA VAL A 32 -12.53 -6.34 19.23
C VAL A 32 -11.74 -5.19 19.86
N LYS A 33 -10.73 -5.47 20.70
CA LYS A 33 -9.83 -4.43 21.25
C LYS A 33 -9.06 -3.66 20.17
N LYS A 34 -8.81 -4.27 19.03
CA LYS A 34 -8.11 -3.65 17.88
C LYS A 34 -9.09 -3.04 16.88
N ALA A 35 -10.38 -3.35 17.00
CA ALA A 35 -11.41 -2.86 16.11
C ALA A 35 -11.70 -1.38 16.38
N ARG A 36 -12.15 -0.68 15.34
CA ARG A 36 -12.55 0.71 15.41
C ARG A 36 -14.05 0.83 15.42
N TYR A 37 -14.56 1.73 16.25
CA TYR A 37 -15.96 2.12 16.23
C TYR A 37 -16.32 2.74 14.87
N ILE A 38 -17.46 2.34 14.31
CA ILE A 38 -17.97 2.82 13.02
C ILE A 38 -19.23 3.66 13.21
N ALA A 39 -20.27 3.09 13.82
CA ALA A 39 -21.56 3.73 13.98
C ALA A 39 -22.44 3.02 15.03
N ASP A 40 -23.43 3.74 15.54
CA ASP A 40 -24.57 3.16 16.25
C ASP A 40 -25.56 2.62 15.22
N ILE A 41 -25.98 1.37 15.40
CA ILE A 41 -26.87 0.64 14.51
C ILE A 41 -28.02 0.01 15.30
N ILE A 42 -29.06 -0.39 14.60
CA ILE A 42 -30.09 -1.27 15.13
C ILE A 42 -29.75 -2.68 14.65
N ALA A 43 -29.51 -3.61 15.57
CA ALA A 43 -29.25 -5.00 15.24
C ALA A 43 -30.48 -5.66 14.60
N GLU A 44 -30.31 -6.83 13.98
CA GLU A 44 -31.42 -7.59 13.36
C GLU A 44 -32.58 -7.86 14.35
N ASP A 45 -32.25 -8.01 15.64
CA ASP A 45 -33.21 -8.24 16.72
C ASP A 45 -33.95 -6.95 17.18
N GLY A 46 -33.73 -5.82 16.49
CA GLY A 46 -34.35 -4.53 16.82
C GLY A 46 -33.69 -3.79 18.00
N THR A 47 -32.64 -4.35 18.59
CA THR A 47 -31.93 -3.73 19.72
C THR A 47 -30.91 -2.70 19.25
N PRO A 48 -30.84 -1.52 19.90
CA PRO A 48 -29.74 -0.57 19.71
C PRO A 48 -28.39 -1.21 20.01
N SER A 49 -27.40 -1.02 19.14
CA SER A 49 -26.10 -1.67 19.22
C SER A 49 -25.01 -0.82 18.58
N ARG A 50 -23.75 -1.07 18.96
CA ARG A 50 -22.57 -0.39 18.42
C ARG A 50 -21.86 -1.28 17.41
N LEU A 51 -21.59 -0.76 16.21
CA LEU A 51 -20.82 -1.45 15.19
C LEU A 51 -19.35 -1.09 15.27
N PHE A 52 -18.51 -2.13 15.35
CA PHE A 52 -17.06 -2.03 15.29
C PHE A 52 -16.53 -2.83 14.09
N ALA A 53 -15.46 -2.38 13.45
CA ALA A 53 -14.82 -3.09 12.36
C ALA A 53 -13.31 -3.22 12.58
N GLY A 54 -12.77 -4.39 12.30
CA GLY A 54 -11.33 -4.64 12.41
C GLY A 54 -10.93 -5.98 11.79
N GLY A 55 -9.81 -5.99 11.07
CA GLY A 55 -9.22 -7.22 10.51
C GLY A 55 -10.16 -7.99 9.57
N GLY A 56 -11.00 -7.30 8.80
CA GLY A 56 -11.98 -7.93 7.90
C GLY A 56 -13.22 -8.48 8.60
N VAL A 57 -13.44 -8.16 9.88
CA VAL A 57 -14.59 -8.62 10.66
C VAL A 57 -15.36 -7.44 11.24
N LEU A 58 -16.68 -7.56 11.21
CA LEU A 58 -17.63 -6.65 11.83
C LEU A 58 -18.07 -7.24 13.16
N PHE A 59 -17.99 -6.46 14.22
CA PHE A 59 -18.40 -6.83 15.57
C PHE A 59 -19.55 -5.95 16.00
N ILE A 60 -20.63 -6.57 16.47
CA ILE A 60 -21.79 -5.86 17.02
C ILE A 60 -21.75 -6.00 18.54
N LEU A 61 -21.66 -4.87 19.21
CA LEU A 61 -21.64 -4.77 20.67
C LEU A 61 -22.95 -4.17 21.18
N ALA A 62 -23.31 -4.47 22.42
CA ALA A 62 -24.40 -3.77 23.10
C ALA A 62 -24.11 -2.27 23.24
N GLN A 63 -25.17 -1.45 23.28
CA GLN A 63 -25.06 0.00 23.36
C GLN A 63 -24.37 0.45 24.67
N ASP A 64 -24.87 -0.04 25.80
CA ASP A 64 -24.45 0.42 27.13
C ASP A 64 -23.34 -0.44 27.75
N ASN A 65 -23.18 -1.67 27.26
CA ASN A 65 -22.27 -2.65 27.83
C ASN A 65 -21.22 -3.11 26.80
N ASP A 66 -20.03 -3.46 27.26
CA ASP A 66 -18.95 -4.00 26.42
C ASP A 66 -19.13 -5.51 26.16
N ILE A 67 -20.34 -5.88 25.75
CA ILE A 67 -20.75 -7.25 25.42
C ILE A 67 -20.80 -7.39 23.90
N VAL A 68 -20.00 -8.31 23.34
CA VAL A 68 -20.05 -8.67 21.93
C VAL A 68 -21.22 -9.61 21.70
N ILE A 69 -22.24 -9.12 20.99
CA ILE A 69 -23.49 -9.85 20.71
C ILE A 69 -23.28 -10.85 19.57
N THR A 70 -22.75 -10.37 18.44
CA THR A 70 -22.54 -11.16 17.23
C THR A 70 -21.41 -10.59 16.39
N LEU A 71 -21.00 -11.33 15.37
CA LEU A 71 -19.99 -10.92 14.40
C LEU A 71 -20.31 -11.43 13.00
N TYR A 72 -19.84 -10.68 12.01
CA TYR A 72 -20.00 -11.02 10.60
C TYR A 72 -18.67 -10.84 9.86
N PRO A 73 -18.39 -11.66 8.83
CA PRO A 73 -17.32 -11.36 7.89
C PRO A 73 -17.62 -10.03 7.17
N GLY A 74 -16.60 -9.23 6.91
CA GLY A 74 -16.73 -7.93 6.23
C GLY A 74 -16.98 -8.02 4.72
N ASP A 75 -17.32 -9.21 4.21
CA ASP A 75 -17.15 -9.59 2.81
C ASP A 75 -18.26 -9.08 1.87
N ASN A 76 -19.05 -8.08 2.25
CA ASN A 76 -20.13 -7.59 1.39
C ASN A 76 -20.40 -6.08 1.53
N PRO A 77 -19.46 -5.22 1.11
CA PRO A 77 -19.67 -3.78 1.12
C PRO A 77 -20.78 -3.38 0.13
N ILE A 78 -21.56 -2.36 0.49
CA ILE A 78 -22.55 -1.76 -0.42
C ILE A 78 -21.83 -1.28 -1.70
N ASN A 79 -22.31 -1.74 -2.86
CA ASN A 79 -21.68 -1.47 -4.17
C ASN A 79 -21.38 0.02 -4.42
N ILE A 80 -22.24 0.94 -3.96
CA ILE A 80 -22.05 2.38 -4.11
C ILE A 80 -20.78 2.87 -3.40
N ILE A 81 -20.52 2.39 -2.20
CA ILE A 81 -19.33 2.77 -1.42
C ILE A 81 -18.11 2.11 -2.05
N ARG A 82 -18.21 0.83 -2.42
CA ARG A 82 -17.14 0.09 -3.09
C ARG A 82 -16.67 0.80 -4.37
N GLN A 83 -17.58 1.16 -5.26
CA GLN A 83 -17.26 1.87 -6.51
C GLN A 83 -16.57 3.21 -6.26
N LYS A 84 -17.01 3.98 -5.25
CA LYS A 84 -16.35 5.23 -4.89
C LYS A 84 -14.92 5.00 -4.40
N VAL A 85 -14.71 4.04 -3.51
CA VAL A 85 -13.38 3.67 -3.01
C VAL A 85 -12.49 3.20 -4.15
N GLU A 86 -12.97 2.29 -5.00
CA GLU A 86 -12.26 1.82 -6.20
C GLU A 86 -11.88 2.96 -7.14
N SER A 87 -12.79 3.93 -7.37
CA SER A 87 -12.50 5.07 -8.24
C SER A 87 -11.35 5.93 -7.70
N VAL A 88 -11.29 6.13 -6.37
CA VAL A 88 -10.27 6.94 -5.71
C VAL A 88 -8.94 6.20 -5.70
N THR A 89 -8.93 4.92 -5.30
CA THR A 89 -7.70 4.12 -5.22
C THR A 89 -7.08 3.90 -6.61
N GLN A 90 -7.89 3.63 -7.64
CA GLN A 90 -7.42 3.55 -9.01
C GLN A 90 -6.89 4.90 -9.53
N LYS A 91 -7.51 6.03 -9.15
CA LYS A 91 -7.03 7.36 -9.56
C LYS A 91 -5.64 7.63 -9.01
N GLU A 92 -5.38 7.29 -7.74
CA GLU A 92 -4.05 7.45 -7.14
C GLU A 92 -3.01 6.52 -7.79
N LEU A 93 -3.36 5.26 -8.07
CA LEU A 93 -2.48 4.35 -8.80
C LEU A 93 -2.11 4.91 -10.18
N ARG A 94 -3.08 5.41 -10.95
CA ARG A 94 -2.86 6.02 -12.27
C ARG A 94 -1.98 7.26 -12.21
N LYS A 95 -1.98 8.03 -11.12
CA LYS A 95 -1.06 9.17 -10.98
C LYS A 95 0.39 8.68 -10.89
N VAL A 96 0.64 7.67 -10.06
CA VAL A 96 1.99 7.12 -9.89
C VAL A 96 2.48 6.41 -11.16
N GLU A 97 1.61 5.68 -11.86
CA GLU A 97 1.95 5.08 -13.15
C GLU A 97 2.34 6.12 -14.21
N ARG A 98 1.63 7.24 -14.28
CA ARG A 98 1.98 8.34 -15.18
C ARG A 98 3.31 8.98 -14.80
N LYS A 99 3.56 9.17 -13.51
CA LYS A 99 4.85 9.65 -12.98
C LYS A 99 5.98 8.70 -13.39
N GLU A 100 5.83 7.39 -13.16
CA GLU A 100 6.81 6.38 -13.55
C GLU A 100 7.11 6.44 -15.06
N ARG A 101 6.08 6.41 -15.91
CA ARG A 101 6.26 6.48 -17.37
C ARG A 101 7.00 7.74 -17.82
N ARG A 102 6.70 8.88 -17.19
CA ARG A 102 7.38 10.15 -17.47
C ARG A 102 8.87 10.06 -17.10
N HIS A 103 9.18 9.65 -15.87
CA HIS A 103 10.57 9.50 -15.42
C HIS A 103 11.35 8.49 -16.25
N GLN A 104 10.75 7.36 -16.64
CA GLN A 104 11.38 6.38 -17.53
C GLN A 104 11.76 7.00 -18.88
N ARG A 105 10.86 7.79 -19.47
CA ARG A 105 11.11 8.44 -20.75
C ARG A 105 12.21 9.50 -20.63
N GLU A 106 12.13 10.37 -19.62
CA GLU A 106 13.11 11.43 -19.37
C GLU A 106 14.49 10.83 -19.09
N ALA A 107 14.59 9.83 -18.20
CA ALA A 107 15.84 9.14 -17.89
C ALA A 107 16.42 8.42 -19.13
N LYS A 108 15.58 7.80 -19.95
CA LYS A 108 16.03 7.15 -21.19
C LYS A 108 16.66 8.16 -22.15
N ILE A 109 16.02 9.31 -22.36
CA ILE A 109 16.54 10.37 -23.24
C ILE A 109 17.86 10.90 -22.68
N ALA A 110 17.89 11.27 -21.40
CA ALA A 110 19.10 11.78 -20.74
C ALA A 110 20.27 10.79 -20.83
N LYS A 111 20.04 9.50 -20.61
CA LYS A 111 21.08 8.47 -20.75
C LYS A 111 21.61 8.35 -22.17
N LEU A 112 20.77 8.49 -23.18
CA LEU A 112 21.21 8.46 -24.58
C LEU A 112 22.09 9.68 -24.90
N GLU A 113 21.70 10.88 -24.45
CA GLU A 113 22.49 12.10 -24.62
C GLU A 113 23.85 11.99 -23.91
N LEU A 114 23.84 11.50 -22.66
CA LEU A 114 25.04 11.26 -21.87
C LEU A 114 25.95 10.19 -22.49
N ALA A 115 25.39 9.16 -23.11
CA ALA A 115 26.18 8.14 -23.81
C ALA A 115 26.93 8.73 -25.01
N VAL A 116 26.30 9.65 -25.75
CA VAL A 116 26.95 10.39 -26.84
C VAL A 116 28.06 11.29 -26.30
N GLU A 117 27.81 12.05 -25.23
CA GLU A 117 28.82 12.91 -24.59
C GLU A 117 30.00 12.09 -24.07
N ARG A 118 29.73 10.96 -23.42
CA ARG A 118 30.72 10.01 -22.92
C ARG A 118 31.61 9.49 -24.04
N ALA A 119 31.02 9.06 -25.16
CA ALA A 119 31.77 8.59 -26.32
C ALA A 119 32.64 9.70 -26.93
N ALA A 120 32.14 10.94 -27.00
CA ALA A 120 32.92 12.08 -27.48
C ALA A 120 34.10 12.41 -26.55
N CYS A 121 33.92 12.32 -25.24
CA CYS A 121 35.00 12.50 -24.26
C CYS A 121 36.10 11.45 -24.43
N LEU A 122 35.72 10.18 -24.58
CA LEU A 122 36.66 9.08 -24.82
C LEU A 122 37.44 9.26 -26.12
N LEU A 123 36.77 9.62 -27.21
CA LEU A 123 37.42 9.90 -28.49
C LEU A 123 38.41 11.06 -28.38
N ARG A 124 38.06 12.13 -27.67
CA ARG A 124 38.93 13.29 -27.46
C ARG A 124 40.15 12.95 -26.60
N ALA A 125 39.97 12.13 -25.57
CA ALA A 125 41.05 11.64 -24.73
C ALA A 125 42.07 10.82 -25.55
N GLU A 126 41.59 10.00 -26.50
CA GLU A 126 42.46 9.18 -27.35
C GLU A 126 43.21 10.01 -28.40
N LYS A 127 42.53 10.98 -29.02
CA LYS A 127 43.15 11.85 -30.04
C LYS A 127 44.21 12.80 -29.48
N THR A 128 44.11 13.19 -28.21
CA THR A 128 45.00 14.20 -27.65
C THR A 128 46.27 13.58 -27.08
N ARG A 129 47.40 14.27 -27.26
CA ARG A 129 48.68 13.89 -26.62
C ARG A 129 48.86 14.52 -25.23
N SER A 130 48.05 15.53 -24.89
CA SER A 130 48.15 16.24 -23.62
C SER A 130 47.59 15.43 -22.46
N GLN A 131 48.41 15.22 -21.42
CA GLN A 131 47.99 14.52 -20.20
C GLN A 131 46.90 15.27 -19.44
N SER A 132 46.96 16.61 -19.38
CA SER A 132 45.95 17.40 -18.69
C SER A 132 44.56 17.24 -19.32
N VAL A 133 44.50 17.18 -20.66
CA VAL A 133 43.25 16.97 -21.39
C VAL A 133 42.72 15.55 -21.18
N LYS A 134 43.60 14.53 -21.16
CA LYS A 134 43.20 13.15 -20.84
C LYS A 134 42.57 13.04 -19.46
N LEU A 135 43.19 13.63 -18.44
CA LEU A 135 42.67 13.65 -17.08
C LEU A 135 41.33 14.39 -16.99
N ALA A 136 41.19 15.53 -17.67
CA ALA A 136 39.93 16.27 -17.70
C ALA A 136 38.78 15.47 -18.34
N MET A 137 39.06 14.75 -19.45
CA MET A 137 38.07 13.88 -20.09
C MET A 137 37.71 12.68 -19.23
N ALA A 138 38.68 12.07 -18.54
CA ALA A 138 38.42 10.98 -17.60
C ALA A 138 37.52 11.44 -16.43
N ALA A 139 37.78 12.62 -15.87
CA ALA A 139 36.94 13.20 -14.83
C ALA A 139 35.51 13.49 -15.34
N ARG A 140 35.37 13.96 -16.60
CA ARG A 140 34.05 14.19 -17.21
C ARG A 140 33.28 12.88 -17.41
N VAL A 141 33.95 11.82 -17.87
CA VAL A 141 33.36 10.48 -18.00
C VAL A 141 32.87 9.96 -16.64
N ALA A 142 33.69 10.08 -15.60
CA ALA A 142 33.30 9.67 -14.25
C ALA A 142 32.07 10.44 -13.74
N ALA A 143 31.99 11.75 -13.99
CA ALA A 143 30.82 12.55 -13.64
C ALA A 143 29.57 12.14 -14.42
N ILE A 144 29.70 11.79 -15.70
CA ILE A 144 28.60 11.26 -16.51
C ILE A 144 28.11 9.92 -15.94
N ASP A 145 29.03 9.01 -15.63
CA ASP A 145 28.70 7.68 -15.11
C ASP A 145 27.96 7.81 -13.76
N GLN A 146 28.41 8.70 -12.86
CA GLN A 146 27.69 9.03 -11.61
C GLN A 146 26.28 9.58 -11.86
N TYR A 147 26.11 10.43 -12.86
CA TYR A 147 24.79 10.99 -13.17
C TYR A 147 23.85 9.94 -13.77
N ILE A 148 24.37 8.98 -14.55
CA ILE A 148 23.59 7.83 -15.04
C ILE A 148 23.11 6.97 -13.86
N GLU A 149 23.98 6.71 -12.89
CA GLU A 149 23.63 5.98 -11.66
C GLU A 149 22.55 6.71 -10.86
N GLN A 150 22.64 8.03 -10.74
CA GLN A 150 21.60 8.83 -10.09
C GLN A 150 20.25 8.70 -10.80
N LEU A 151 20.21 8.76 -12.13
CA LEU A 151 18.98 8.59 -12.90
C LEU A 151 18.36 7.20 -12.69
N ASP A 152 19.19 6.15 -12.53
CA ASP A 152 18.73 4.81 -12.19
C ASP A 152 18.15 4.73 -10.78
N HIS A 153 18.81 5.37 -9.81
CA HIS A 153 18.33 5.45 -8.45
C HIS A 153 16.97 6.14 -8.36
N ASP A 154 16.82 7.31 -9.00
CA ASP A 154 15.57 8.08 -9.01
C ASP A 154 14.42 7.26 -9.64
N LEU A 155 14.71 6.50 -10.70
CA LEU A 155 13.72 5.62 -11.31
C LEU A 155 13.31 4.49 -10.35
N ALA A 156 14.27 3.88 -9.65
CA ALA A 156 14.01 2.82 -8.68
C ALA A 156 13.16 3.31 -7.50
N GLU A 157 13.34 4.56 -7.06
CA GLU A 157 12.51 5.18 -6.03
C GLU A 157 11.04 5.32 -6.47
N VAL A 158 10.80 5.79 -7.69
CA VAL A 158 9.43 5.90 -8.24
C VAL A 158 8.79 4.53 -8.40
N GLN A 159 9.55 3.50 -8.80
CA GLN A 159 9.06 2.12 -8.83
C GLN A 159 8.76 1.57 -7.42
N ALA A 160 9.55 1.93 -6.41
CA ALA A 160 9.26 1.60 -5.02
C ALA A 160 8.00 2.31 -4.51
N GLU A 161 7.80 3.57 -4.86
CA GLU A 161 6.56 4.32 -4.61
C GLU A 161 5.35 3.62 -5.23
N LYS A 162 5.41 3.23 -6.51
CA LYS A 162 4.36 2.47 -7.18
C LYS A 162 4.04 1.16 -6.45
N ARG A 163 5.07 0.41 -6.03
CA ARG A 163 4.87 -0.84 -5.26
C ARG A 163 4.14 -0.59 -3.94
N ARG A 164 4.46 0.49 -3.22
CA ARG A 164 3.77 0.87 -1.98
C ARG A 164 2.31 1.23 -2.23
N VAL A 165 2.05 2.05 -3.26
CA VAL A 165 0.68 2.44 -3.62
C VAL A 165 -0.13 1.24 -4.10
N ALA A 166 0.42 0.37 -4.92
CA ALA A 166 -0.26 -0.85 -5.36
C ALA A 166 -0.63 -1.77 -4.19
N LYS A 167 0.26 -1.93 -3.20
CA LYS A 167 -0.05 -2.67 -1.97
C LYS A 167 -1.19 -2.03 -1.18
N ALA A 168 -1.20 -0.71 -1.06
CA ALA A 168 -2.29 0.01 -0.40
C ALA A 168 -3.62 -0.17 -1.14
N VAL A 169 -3.61 -0.03 -2.47
CA VAL A 169 -4.80 -0.22 -3.32
C VAL A 169 -5.36 -1.64 -3.16
N ALA A 170 -4.50 -2.67 -3.16
CA ALA A 170 -4.92 -4.05 -2.96
C ALA A 170 -5.65 -4.26 -1.62
N ALA A 171 -5.22 -3.59 -0.55
CA ALA A 171 -5.86 -3.66 0.75
C ALA A 171 -7.29 -3.09 0.80
N TYR A 172 -7.67 -2.27 -0.18
CA TYR A 172 -9.02 -1.69 -0.28
C TYR A 172 -9.90 -2.36 -1.34
N MET A 173 -9.34 -3.29 -2.12
CA MET A 173 -10.02 -3.95 -3.24
C MET A 173 -10.39 -5.41 -2.97
N ILE A 174 -9.79 -6.01 -1.94
CA ILE A 174 -10.16 -7.33 -1.38
C ILE A 174 -11.20 -7.09 -0.30
#